data_AF-F3SGQ9-F1
#
_entry.id   AF-F3SGQ9-F1
#
_cell.length_a   1.000
_cell.length_b   1.000
_cell.length_c   1.000
_cell.angle_alpha   90.00
_cell.angle_beta   90.00
_cell.angle_gamma   90.00
#
_symmetry.space_group_name_H-M   'P 1'
#
loop_
_entity.id
_entity.type
_entity.pdbx_description
1 polymer ?
#
loop_
_entity_poly.entity_id
_entity_poly.type
_entity_poly.pdbx_seq_one_letter_code
_entity_poly.pdbx_strand_id
1 'polypeptide(L)'
;MKKPENLSHHERLRLDYLYKNYYYLNDKEKKEFDYLRQKSKGIGSSASAPDHEEQPHTVSDAYEQEPVEMDSSGLLPKYPERSSRSRKQKKEPEALAGAGLGQDKPKKPRKKIRLKRILLWAGIFLLMVLGGMIFMFVKGLTTAHNGNSKPAETEFFDGKDTKDGVNILILGTDGRVGDDSTETRTDSIMVLNVGNKDHKVKLVSFMRDTLIHIDGVSNEYTDPSQADYYDQKLNSAYTIGEQNHNRGADYVRQMLKDNFDLDIKYYALVDFQTFATAIDTLFPNGVSMNAQFSTIDGEKVTEVEVPDDLNMKDGVVPNQTIKVGQQQMDGRTLLNYARFRKDDEGDFGRTRRQQEVLTAVFQQVKDPTKLFTGSEALGKVFALTSTNVPYSFLLTNGLSMAGDSRNGVERLTIPENGDWVDTYDMYGGQGLLIDFEAYKERLQQMGLR
;
A
#
# COMPACT_ATOMS: atom_id res chain seq x y z
N MET A 1 -24.73 32.18 -22.16
CA MET A 1 -25.62 31.27 -22.93
C MET A 1 -26.95 31.15 -22.21
N LYS A 2 -28.06 31.50 -22.88
CA LYS A 2 -29.43 31.42 -22.33
C LYS A 2 -29.81 29.95 -22.06
N LYS A 3 -30.43 29.68 -20.91
CA LYS A 3 -30.83 28.33 -20.46
C LYS A 3 -32.00 27.80 -21.32
N PRO A 4 -32.02 26.53 -21.74
CA PRO A 4 -33.12 25.98 -22.53
C PRO A 4 -34.39 25.88 -21.66
N GLU A 5 -35.43 26.63 -22.01
CA GLU A 5 -36.72 26.75 -21.29
C GLU A 5 -37.65 25.52 -21.43
N ASN A 6 -37.21 24.46 -22.11
CA ASN A 6 -38.10 23.35 -22.52
C ASN A 6 -38.16 22.16 -21.56
N LEU A 7 -37.43 22.22 -20.44
CA LEU A 7 -37.42 21.16 -19.42
C LEU A 7 -37.82 21.73 -18.06
N SER A 8 -38.69 21.02 -17.35
CA SER A 8 -38.96 21.19 -15.93
C SER A 8 -37.67 21.07 -15.11
N HIS A 9 -37.63 21.68 -13.93
CA HIS A 9 -36.50 21.55 -12.99
C HIS A 9 -36.15 20.08 -12.70
N HIS A 10 -37.17 19.23 -12.53
CA HIS A 10 -36.97 17.81 -12.26
C HIS A 10 -36.45 17.05 -13.47
N GLU A 11 -36.94 17.37 -14.67
CA GLU A 11 -36.46 16.77 -15.92
C GLU A 11 -35.01 17.14 -16.20
N ARG A 12 -34.57 18.35 -15.83
CA ARG A 12 -33.16 18.74 -15.91
C ARG A 12 -32.28 17.92 -14.97
N LEU A 13 -32.72 17.68 -13.74
CA LEU A 13 -32.01 16.83 -12.79
C LEU A 13 -31.95 15.38 -13.28
N ARG A 14 -33.05 14.86 -13.86
CA ARG A 14 -33.12 13.51 -14.42
C ARG A 14 -32.21 13.38 -15.65
N LEU A 15 -32.21 14.36 -16.54
CA LEU A 15 -31.30 14.39 -17.70
C LEU A 15 -29.82 14.46 -17.27
N ASP A 16 -29.48 15.27 -16.26
CA ASP A 16 -28.12 15.35 -15.70
C ASP A 16 -27.69 14.02 -15.06
N TYR A 17 -28.59 13.36 -14.34
CA TYR A 17 -28.35 12.02 -13.78
C TYR A 17 -28.11 10.98 -14.88
N LEU A 18 -28.97 10.92 -15.90
CA LEU A 18 -28.85 9.97 -17.01
C LEU A 18 -27.57 10.23 -17.81
N TYR A 19 -27.21 11.49 -18.04
CA TYR A 19 -25.97 11.87 -18.71
C TYR A 19 -24.72 11.40 -17.96
N LYS A 20 -24.70 11.56 -16.63
CA LYS A 20 -23.57 11.11 -15.77
C LYS A 20 -23.42 9.60 -15.70
N ASN A 21 -24.52 8.85 -15.91
CA ASN A 21 -24.55 7.40 -15.79
C ASN A 21 -24.74 6.70 -17.15
N TYR A 22 -24.47 7.39 -18.27
CA TYR A 22 -24.79 6.92 -19.63
C TYR A 22 -24.34 5.47 -19.94
N TYR A 23 -23.16 5.08 -19.46
CA TYR A 23 -22.58 3.74 -19.68
C TYR A 23 -23.27 2.62 -18.90
N TYR A 24 -24.08 2.95 -17.90
CA TYR A 24 -24.77 2.00 -17.01
C TYR A 24 -26.29 1.99 -17.20
N LEU A 25 -26.81 2.74 -18.17
CA LEU A 25 -28.24 2.82 -18.44
C LEU A 25 -28.76 1.53 -19.06
N ASN A 26 -29.89 1.05 -18.55
CA ASN A 26 -30.66 0.01 -19.22
C ASN A 26 -31.39 0.56 -20.48
N ASP A 27 -31.97 -0.32 -21.30
CA ASP A 27 -32.56 0.10 -22.57
C ASP A 27 -33.74 1.07 -22.43
N LYS A 28 -34.45 1.01 -21.30
CA LYS A 28 -35.55 1.93 -20.99
C LYS A 28 -35.00 3.32 -20.64
N GLU A 29 -33.95 3.39 -19.84
CA GLU A 29 -33.30 4.64 -19.44
C GLU A 29 -32.55 5.30 -20.60
N LYS A 30 -32.01 4.53 -21.55
CA LYS A 30 -31.46 5.09 -22.80
C LYS A 30 -32.54 5.79 -23.63
N LYS A 31 -33.72 5.18 -23.76
CA LYS A 31 -34.88 5.80 -24.44
C LYS A 31 -35.36 7.06 -23.70
N GLU A 32 -35.40 7.02 -22.36
CA GLU A 32 -35.72 8.18 -21.52
C GLU A 32 -34.70 9.33 -21.72
N PHE A 33 -33.41 8.99 -21.77
CA PHE A 33 -32.33 9.92 -22.03
C PHE A 33 -32.47 10.59 -23.40
N ASP A 34 -32.72 9.82 -24.45
CA ASP A 34 -32.91 10.34 -25.81
C ASP A 34 -34.14 11.25 -25.90
N TYR A 35 -35.25 10.85 -25.27
CA TYR A 35 -36.46 11.68 -25.18
C TYR A 35 -36.19 13.02 -24.48
N LEU A 36 -35.59 13.00 -23.29
CA LEU A 36 -35.30 14.22 -22.52
C LEU A 36 -34.28 15.11 -23.25
N ARG A 37 -33.31 14.50 -23.95
CA ARG A 37 -32.34 15.21 -24.79
C ARG A 37 -33.01 15.87 -25.99
N GLN A 38 -33.97 15.22 -26.63
CA GLN A 38 -34.74 15.79 -27.75
C GLN A 38 -35.68 16.91 -27.30
N LYS A 39 -36.38 16.69 -26.18
CA LYS A 39 -37.23 17.70 -25.51
C LYS A 39 -36.43 18.94 -25.11
N SER A 40 -35.20 18.76 -24.61
CA SER A 40 -34.29 19.88 -24.27
C SER A 40 -33.96 20.77 -25.48
N LYS A 41 -33.96 20.19 -26.69
CA LYS A 41 -33.68 20.88 -27.95
C LYS A 41 -34.92 21.53 -28.58
N GLY A 42 -36.10 21.37 -27.96
CA GLY A 42 -37.36 21.90 -28.49
C GLY A 42 -37.86 21.18 -29.75
N ILE A 43 -37.32 20.00 -30.05
CA ILE A 43 -37.74 19.18 -31.18
C ILE A 43 -38.87 18.28 -30.68
N GLY A 44 -40.12 18.58 -31.05
CA GLY A 44 -41.24 17.69 -30.76
C GLY A 44 -41.14 16.43 -31.64
N SER A 45 -40.96 15.26 -31.04
CA SER A 45 -41.16 13.98 -31.76
C SER A 45 -42.44 13.31 -31.31
N SER A 46 -43.28 13.00 -32.29
CA SER A 46 -44.32 11.98 -32.27
C SER A 46 -43.71 10.58 -32.11
N ALA A 47 -43.22 10.25 -30.91
CA ALA A 47 -42.80 8.90 -30.58
C ALA A 47 -43.79 8.33 -29.55
N SER A 48 -44.68 7.46 -30.03
CA SER A 48 -45.63 6.69 -29.22
C SER A 48 -44.90 5.83 -28.19
N ALA A 49 -45.48 5.71 -27.00
CA ALA A 49 -44.99 4.83 -25.93
C ALA A 49 -44.99 3.36 -26.39
N PRO A 50 -44.03 2.52 -25.97
CA PRO A 50 -44.06 1.09 -26.29
C PRO A 50 -45.19 0.39 -25.51
N ASP A 51 -45.89 -0.52 -26.21
CA ASP A 51 -46.94 -1.39 -25.67
C ASP A 51 -46.46 -2.26 -24.50
N HIS A 52 -47.35 -2.46 -23.53
CA HIS A 52 -47.21 -3.45 -22.46
C HIS A 52 -47.64 -4.83 -22.99
N GLU A 53 -46.68 -5.72 -23.25
CA GLU A 53 -46.95 -7.15 -23.41
C GLU A 53 -46.63 -7.89 -22.10
N GLU A 54 -47.66 -8.51 -21.50
CA GLU A 54 -47.58 -9.48 -20.40
C GLU A 54 -47.41 -10.90 -20.97
N GLN A 55 -46.45 -11.68 -20.46
CA GLN A 55 -46.43 -13.16 -20.51
C GLN A 55 -45.53 -13.77 -19.39
N PRO A 56 -45.72 -15.05 -18.99
CA PRO A 56 -45.90 -15.41 -17.57
C PRO A 56 -44.78 -16.22 -16.87
N HIS A 57 -44.72 -16.01 -15.54
CA HIS A 57 -44.27 -16.83 -14.38
C HIS A 57 -43.05 -17.79 -14.45
N THR A 58 -42.12 -17.67 -13.47
CA THR A 58 -41.87 -18.70 -12.43
C THR A 58 -40.89 -18.26 -11.30
N VAL A 59 -41.48 -18.11 -10.08
CA VAL A 59 -41.05 -18.44 -8.69
C VAL A 59 -39.78 -17.85 -8.00
N SER A 60 -40.04 -17.29 -6.80
CA SER A 60 -39.23 -16.96 -5.59
C SER A 60 -38.13 -15.88 -5.72
N ASP A 61 -38.09 -14.78 -4.97
CA ASP A 61 -38.33 -14.60 -3.53
C ASP A 61 -38.83 -13.19 -3.11
N ALA A 62 -39.35 -13.11 -1.88
CA ALA A 62 -40.22 -12.07 -1.31
C ALA A 62 -39.59 -10.67 -1.06
N TYR A 63 -40.28 -9.63 -1.56
CA TYR A 63 -40.44 -8.31 -0.92
C TYR A 63 -41.84 -7.76 -1.26
N GLU A 64 -42.66 -7.50 -0.25
CA GLU A 64 -43.94 -6.79 -0.39
C GLU A 64 -43.69 -5.38 -0.95
N GLN A 65 -44.22 -5.09 -2.15
CA GLN A 65 -44.30 -3.73 -2.70
C GLN A 65 -45.74 -3.22 -2.56
N GLU A 66 -45.92 -2.11 -1.85
CA GLU A 66 -47.18 -1.34 -1.88
C GLU A 66 -47.42 -0.77 -3.30
N PRO A 67 -48.68 -0.70 -3.77
CA PRO A 67 -48.98 -0.20 -5.11
C PRO A 67 -48.80 1.33 -5.18
N VAL A 68 -47.95 1.78 -6.10
CA VAL A 68 -47.71 3.21 -6.37
C VAL A 68 -48.71 3.69 -7.43
N GLU A 69 -49.65 4.57 -7.06
CA GLU A 69 -50.55 5.21 -8.04
C GLU A 69 -49.72 6.02 -9.07
N MET A 70 -50.03 5.87 -10.36
CA MET A 70 -49.40 6.63 -11.45
C MET A 70 -50.27 7.82 -11.87
N ASP A 71 -49.68 8.84 -12.49
CA ASP A 71 -50.44 9.96 -13.06
C ASP A 71 -51.19 9.58 -14.35
N SER A 72 -52.01 10.51 -14.89
CA SER A 72 -52.86 10.26 -16.07
C SER A 72 -52.09 10.00 -17.38
N SER A 73 -50.77 10.09 -17.36
CA SER A 73 -49.91 9.72 -18.49
C SER A 73 -49.27 8.33 -18.34
N GLY A 74 -49.45 7.66 -17.19
CA GLY A 74 -48.95 6.31 -16.91
C GLY A 74 -47.43 6.17 -16.82
N LEU A 75 -46.69 7.29 -16.84
CA LEU A 75 -45.22 7.29 -16.97
C LEU A 75 -44.48 7.74 -15.71
N LEU A 76 -45.18 8.27 -14.70
CA LEU A 76 -44.58 8.75 -13.45
C LEU A 76 -45.39 8.33 -12.22
N PRO A 77 -44.73 7.99 -11.10
CA PRO A 77 -45.40 7.75 -9.82
C PRO A 77 -45.97 9.07 -9.25
N LYS A 78 -47.22 9.00 -8.77
CA LYS A 78 -47.98 10.12 -8.21
C LYS A 78 -47.50 10.38 -6.78
N TYR A 79 -46.69 11.42 -6.62
CA TYR A 79 -46.28 11.85 -5.28
C TYR A 79 -47.40 12.64 -4.58
N PRO A 80 -47.57 12.49 -3.26
CA PRO A 80 -48.57 13.25 -2.52
C PRO A 80 -48.27 14.75 -2.63
N GLU A 81 -49.24 15.50 -3.17
CA GLU A 81 -49.20 16.96 -3.17
C GLU A 81 -49.18 17.46 -1.71
N ARG A 82 -48.00 17.85 -1.24
CA ARG A 82 -47.93 18.77 -0.10
C ARG A 82 -48.50 20.10 -0.57
N SER A 83 -49.72 20.38 -0.11
CA SER A 83 -50.37 21.68 -0.24
C SER A 83 -49.35 22.80 -0.06
N SER A 84 -49.14 23.54 -1.15
CA SER A 84 -48.43 24.79 -1.10
C SER A 84 -49.18 25.69 -0.11
N ARG A 85 -48.51 26.06 0.99
CA ARG A 85 -49.06 27.08 1.88
C ARG A 85 -49.20 28.36 1.05
N SER A 86 -50.46 28.66 0.74
CA SER A 86 -51.00 29.90 0.22
C SER A 86 -50.06 31.09 0.41
N ARG A 87 -49.63 31.62 -0.72
CA ARG A 87 -49.11 32.97 -0.89
C ARG A 87 -50.19 33.93 -0.37
N LYS A 88 -50.02 34.39 0.87
CA LYS A 88 -50.90 35.37 1.51
C LYS A 88 -50.97 36.60 0.61
N GLN A 89 -52.15 36.81 0.01
CA GLN A 89 -52.52 38.00 -0.74
C GLN A 89 -52.17 39.25 0.08
N LYS A 90 -51.41 40.15 -0.55
CA LYS A 90 -51.15 41.50 -0.07
C LYS A 90 -52.47 42.27 -0.21
N LYS A 91 -53.22 42.41 0.90
CA LYS A 91 -54.27 43.43 1.01
C LYS A 91 -53.59 44.76 1.30
N GLU A 92 -53.86 45.76 0.47
CA GLU A 92 -53.67 47.17 0.84
C GLU A 92 -54.56 47.50 2.04
N PRO A 93 -54.10 48.35 2.98
CA PRO A 93 -54.98 48.97 3.95
C PRO A 93 -55.34 50.39 3.49
N GLU A 94 -56.64 50.63 3.31
CA GLU A 94 -57.19 51.98 3.50
C GLU A 94 -57.14 52.31 5.00
N ALA A 95 -56.72 53.54 5.28
CA ALA A 95 -56.53 54.08 6.61
C ALA A 95 -57.86 54.32 7.31
N LEU A 96 -57.97 53.92 8.58
CA LEU A 96 -58.78 54.65 9.55
C LEU A 96 -58.25 54.42 10.97
N ALA A 97 -58.22 55.54 11.68
CA ALA A 97 -57.57 55.77 12.96
C ALA A 97 -58.04 54.82 14.08
N GLY A 98 -57.13 54.50 15.00
CA GLY A 98 -57.48 53.77 16.21
C GLY A 98 -56.28 53.53 17.11
N ALA A 99 -56.24 54.27 18.21
CA ALA A 99 -55.27 54.24 19.27
C ALA A 99 -55.02 52.83 19.86
N GLY A 100 -53.81 52.59 20.38
CA GLY A 100 -53.59 51.46 21.29
C GLY A 100 -52.17 50.90 21.33
N LEU A 101 -51.34 51.50 22.19
CA LEU A 101 -50.28 50.91 23.02
C LEU A 101 -49.67 49.57 22.54
N GLY A 102 -48.43 49.65 22.05
CA GLY A 102 -47.61 48.49 21.73
C GLY A 102 -47.19 47.68 22.97
N GLN A 103 -47.43 46.37 22.91
CA GLN A 103 -46.65 45.38 23.66
C GLN A 103 -45.87 44.52 22.66
N ASP A 104 -44.54 44.54 22.80
CA ASP A 104 -43.58 43.73 22.07
C ASP A 104 -43.81 42.24 22.30
N LYS A 105 -44.01 41.46 21.22
CA LYS A 105 -44.01 39.99 21.27
C LYS A 105 -42.61 39.44 20.97
N PRO A 106 -42.10 38.45 21.74
CA PRO A 106 -40.73 37.98 21.61
C PRO A 106 -40.55 37.09 20.37
N LYS A 107 -39.45 37.31 19.63
CA LYS A 107 -39.04 36.48 18.49
C LYS A 107 -38.56 35.11 19.00
N LYS A 108 -39.20 34.02 18.54
CA LYS A 108 -38.78 32.64 18.85
C LYS A 108 -37.36 32.35 18.33
N PRO A 109 -36.47 31.73 19.14
CA PRO A 109 -35.10 31.45 18.73
C PRO A 109 -35.06 30.29 17.73
N ARG A 110 -34.34 30.46 16.61
CA ARG A 110 -33.99 29.36 15.71
C ARG A 110 -33.14 28.35 16.50
N LYS A 111 -33.61 27.11 16.62
CA LYS A 111 -32.87 26.01 17.27
C LYS A 111 -31.54 25.81 16.53
N LYS A 112 -30.44 26.34 17.07
CA LYS A 112 -29.08 25.93 16.71
C LYS A 112 -29.00 24.44 17.08
N ILE A 113 -29.06 23.54 16.09
CA ILE A 113 -28.72 22.14 16.31
C ILE A 113 -27.36 22.14 17.02
N ARG A 114 -27.25 21.36 18.10
CA ARG A 114 -26.09 21.38 18.99
C ARG A 114 -24.91 20.72 18.26
N LEU A 115 -24.30 21.43 17.31
CA LEU A 115 -23.13 20.99 16.54
C LEU A 115 -22.02 20.51 17.49
N LYS A 116 -21.88 21.16 18.65
CA LYS A 116 -20.99 20.74 19.74
C LYS A 116 -21.29 19.34 20.29
N ARG A 117 -22.56 18.92 20.36
CA ARG A 117 -22.94 17.57 20.78
C ARG A 117 -22.72 16.54 19.67
N ILE A 118 -22.96 16.91 18.42
CA ILE A 118 -22.66 16.04 17.27
C ILE A 118 -21.15 15.81 17.17
N LEU A 119 -20.35 16.87 17.30
CA LEU A 119 -18.89 16.78 17.33
C LEU A 119 -18.37 15.97 18.54
N LEU A 120 -19.00 16.12 19.72
CA LEU A 120 -18.67 15.32 20.90
C LEU A 120 -18.96 13.84 20.68
N TRP A 121 -20.14 13.48 20.16
CA TRP A 121 -20.49 12.09 19.86
C TRP A 121 -19.64 11.52 18.73
N ALA A 122 -19.30 12.31 17.71
CA ALA A 122 -18.35 11.91 16.67
C ALA A 122 -16.94 11.67 17.24
N GLY A 123 -16.47 12.51 18.16
CA GLY A 123 -15.20 12.33 18.86
C GLY A 123 -15.19 11.08 19.76
N ILE A 124 -16.28 10.81 20.48
CA ILE A 124 -16.43 9.59 21.30
C ILE A 124 -16.48 8.35 20.40
N PHE A 125 -17.19 8.41 19.27
CA PHE A 125 -17.22 7.32 18.30
C PHE A 125 -15.83 7.06 17.71
N LEU A 126 -15.09 8.11 17.33
CA LEU A 126 -13.70 8.01 16.87
C LEU A 126 -12.80 7.36 17.93
N LEU A 127 -12.95 7.74 19.21
CA LEU A 127 -12.20 7.14 20.32
C LEU A 127 -12.54 5.66 20.52
N MET A 128 -13.82 5.26 20.37
CA MET A 128 -14.20 3.85 20.46
C MET A 128 -13.63 3.03 19.30
N VAL A 129 -13.64 3.58 18.07
CA VAL A 129 -12.99 2.94 16.92
C VAL A 129 -11.48 2.80 17.17
N LEU A 130 -10.82 3.85 17.67
CA LEU A 130 -9.40 3.82 18.03
C LEU A 130 -9.10 2.79 19.12
N GLY A 131 -9.92 2.73 20.17
CA GLY A 131 -9.81 1.73 21.23
C GLY A 131 -9.98 0.29 20.71
N GLY A 132 -10.97 0.07 19.83
CA GLY A 132 -11.19 -1.23 19.18
C GLY A 132 -10.02 -1.65 18.28
N MET A 133 -9.40 -0.70 17.57
CA MET A 133 -8.21 -0.96 16.75
C MET A 133 -6.99 -1.32 17.61
N ILE A 134 -6.74 -0.58 18.70
CA ILE A 134 -5.66 -0.90 19.64
C ILE A 134 -5.90 -2.30 20.24
N PHE A 135 -7.14 -2.63 20.60
CA PHE A 135 -7.48 -3.96 21.10
C PHE A 135 -7.19 -5.06 20.07
N MET A 136 -7.61 -4.90 18.81
CA MET A 136 -7.33 -5.87 17.75
C MET A 136 -5.83 -6.00 17.46
N PHE A 137 -5.08 -4.90 17.50
CA PHE A 137 -3.63 -4.91 17.35
C PHE A 137 -2.94 -5.68 18.48
N VAL A 138 -3.30 -5.40 19.74
CA VAL A 138 -2.79 -6.12 20.91
C VAL A 138 -3.16 -7.59 20.83
N LYS A 139 -4.38 -7.91 20.41
CA LYS A 139 -4.80 -9.29 20.12
C LYS A 139 -3.86 -9.93 19.09
N GLY A 140 -3.55 -9.24 17.99
CA GLY A 140 -2.60 -9.70 16.97
C GLY A 140 -1.21 -10.02 17.53
N LEU A 141 -0.67 -9.13 18.36
CA LEU A 141 0.59 -9.38 19.09
C LEU A 141 0.49 -10.67 19.92
N THR A 142 -0.56 -10.82 20.73
CA THR A 142 -0.72 -12.01 21.59
C THR A 142 -0.99 -13.30 20.83
N THR A 143 -1.72 -13.23 19.71
CA THR A 143 -2.01 -14.39 18.85
C THR A 143 -0.74 -14.92 18.19
N ALA A 144 0.17 -14.03 17.78
CA ALA A 144 1.48 -14.43 17.29
C ALA A 144 2.28 -15.19 18.36
N HIS A 145 2.23 -14.75 19.63
CA HIS A 145 2.94 -15.39 20.74
C HIS A 145 2.39 -16.77 21.13
N ASN A 146 1.11 -17.06 20.85
CA ASN A 146 0.45 -18.32 21.21
C ASN A 146 0.42 -19.36 20.08
N GLY A 147 0.86 -19.00 18.87
CA GLY A 147 0.99 -19.93 17.74
C GLY A 147 2.30 -20.70 17.77
N ASN A 148 2.54 -21.57 16.77
CA ASN A 148 3.81 -22.29 16.59
C ASN A 148 4.99 -21.38 16.16
N SER A 149 4.81 -20.05 16.17
CA SER A 149 5.82 -19.07 15.76
C SER A 149 6.37 -18.37 16.99
N LYS A 150 7.68 -18.47 17.23
CA LYS A 150 8.32 -17.75 18.34
C LYS A 150 8.27 -16.24 18.06
N PRO A 151 7.99 -15.39 19.06
CA PRO A 151 8.13 -13.94 18.91
C PRO A 151 9.54 -13.59 18.48
N ALA A 152 9.69 -12.62 17.59
CA ALA A 152 11.00 -12.15 17.18
C ALA A 152 11.64 -11.33 18.30
N GLU A 153 12.85 -11.70 18.72
CA GLU A 153 13.61 -10.94 19.70
C GLU A 153 14.29 -9.74 19.04
N THR A 154 14.22 -8.58 19.69
CA THR A 154 14.90 -7.37 19.22
C THR A 154 16.38 -7.43 19.58
N GLU A 155 17.25 -7.25 18.59
CA GLU A 155 18.69 -7.12 18.76
C GLU A 155 19.07 -5.70 19.23
N PHE A 156 20.27 -5.59 19.79
CA PHE A 156 20.85 -4.27 20.03
C PHE A 156 21.08 -3.55 18.69
N PHE A 157 20.76 -2.26 18.61
CA PHE A 157 20.94 -1.45 17.41
C PHE A 157 21.19 0.02 17.77
N ASP A 158 22.40 0.54 17.53
CA ASP A 158 22.78 1.92 17.82
C ASP A 158 22.39 2.86 16.67
N GLY A 159 21.07 3.01 16.50
CA GLY A 159 20.46 3.81 15.46
C GLY A 159 20.88 5.29 15.50
N LYS A 160 21.19 5.85 14.32
CA LYS A 160 21.55 7.27 14.15
C LYS A 160 20.50 8.02 13.32
N ASP A 161 20.25 9.25 13.73
CA ASP A 161 19.37 10.16 12.99
C ASP A 161 20.01 10.61 11.67
N THR A 162 19.17 10.75 10.65
CA THR A 162 19.54 11.23 9.32
C THR A 162 19.14 12.69 9.13
N LYS A 163 19.83 13.41 8.24
CA LYS A 163 19.53 14.83 7.97
C LYS A 163 18.24 15.05 7.19
N ASP A 164 17.87 14.10 6.34
CA ASP A 164 16.64 14.16 5.53
C ASP A 164 15.92 12.81 5.53
N GLY A 165 14.67 12.82 6.01
CA GLY A 165 13.89 11.61 6.24
C GLY A 165 14.47 10.71 7.34
N VAL A 166 14.08 9.43 7.30
CA VAL A 166 14.52 8.38 8.20
C VAL A 166 14.94 7.17 7.38
N ASN A 167 16.20 6.74 7.56
CA ASN A 167 16.72 5.50 6.97
C ASN A 167 16.41 4.30 7.87
N ILE A 168 15.81 3.27 7.28
CA ILE A 168 15.46 2.00 7.90
C ILE A 168 16.16 0.87 7.14
N LEU A 169 17.01 0.11 7.82
CA LEU A 169 17.66 -1.08 7.28
C LEU A 169 16.68 -2.25 7.25
N ILE A 170 16.49 -2.87 6.10
CA ILE A 170 15.68 -4.07 5.91
C ILE A 170 16.63 -5.21 5.59
N LEU A 171 16.60 -6.25 6.41
CA LEU A 171 17.43 -7.44 6.27
C LEU A 171 16.54 -8.66 6.03
N GLY A 172 16.81 -9.37 4.94
CA GLY A 172 16.22 -10.67 4.67
C GLY A 172 17.18 -11.78 5.08
N THR A 173 16.74 -12.69 5.95
CA THR A 173 17.53 -13.86 6.38
C THR A 173 16.99 -15.14 5.77
N ASP A 174 17.88 -16.10 5.55
CA ASP A 174 17.56 -17.42 5.01
C ASP A 174 17.20 -18.47 6.07
N GLY A 175 17.03 -18.04 7.33
CA GLY A 175 16.73 -18.91 8.47
C GLY A 175 15.52 -19.82 8.20
N ARG A 176 15.77 -21.14 8.15
CA ARG A 176 14.73 -22.15 7.97
C ARG A 176 14.16 -22.51 9.33
N VAL A 177 12.94 -23.04 9.34
CA VAL A 177 12.32 -23.59 10.56
C VAL A 177 13.22 -24.72 11.10
N GLY A 178 13.93 -24.46 12.20
CA GLY A 178 14.81 -25.41 12.87
C GLY A 178 16.31 -25.13 12.77
N ASP A 179 16.74 -24.08 12.07
CA ASP A 179 18.16 -23.70 12.01
C ASP A 179 18.55 -22.86 13.25
N ASP A 180 19.68 -23.19 13.85
CA ASP A 180 20.29 -22.39 14.92
C ASP A 180 20.84 -21.07 14.34
N SER A 181 20.64 -19.96 15.06
CA SER A 181 20.91 -18.59 14.57
C SER A 181 22.38 -18.32 14.19
N THR A 182 23.33 -19.18 14.59
CA THR A 182 24.77 -18.96 14.39
C THR A 182 25.26 -19.11 12.94
N GLU A 183 24.47 -19.71 12.05
CA GLU A 183 24.83 -19.87 10.62
C GLU A 183 23.95 -19.04 9.67
N THR A 184 23.03 -18.24 10.21
CA THR A 184 22.09 -17.47 9.40
C THR A 184 22.81 -16.38 8.61
N ARG A 185 22.54 -16.29 7.30
CA ARG A 185 23.10 -15.26 6.43
C ARG A 185 22.03 -14.26 6.05
N THR A 186 22.45 -13.01 5.85
CA THR A 186 21.59 -12.02 5.20
C THR A 186 21.80 -12.08 3.69
N ASP A 187 20.71 -12.36 2.98
CA ASP A 187 20.68 -12.51 1.53
C ASP A 187 20.03 -11.30 0.83
N SER A 188 19.45 -10.39 1.62
CA SER A 188 18.84 -9.16 1.15
C SER A 188 19.18 -8.05 2.12
N ILE A 189 19.86 -7.01 1.64
CA ILE A 189 20.29 -5.87 2.43
C ILE A 189 19.75 -4.62 1.73
N MET A 190 18.80 -3.94 2.35
CA MET A 190 18.14 -2.78 1.75
C MET A 190 18.03 -1.63 2.74
N VAL A 191 18.14 -0.41 2.26
CA VAL A 191 17.88 0.80 3.04
C VAL A 191 16.66 1.50 2.45
N LEU A 192 15.63 1.64 3.27
CA LEU A 192 14.41 2.37 2.99
C LEU A 192 14.50 3.77 3.61
N ASN A 193 14.39 4.82 2.80
CA ASN A 193 14.27 6.21 3.27
C ASN A 193 12.83 6.71 3.09
N VAL A 194 12.27 7.26 4.16
CA VAL A 194 10.89 7.78 4.22
C VAL A 194 10.82 9.09 5.00
N GLY A 195 9.77 9.88 4.76
CA GLY A 195 9.56 11.15 5.48
C GLY A 195 10.58 12.24 5.12
N ASN A 196 11.20 12.13 3.95
CA ASN A 196 12.11 13.12 3.38
C ASN A 196 11.36 14.36 2.86
N LYS A 197 12.11 15.44 2.61
CA LYS A 197 11.56 16.72 2.14
C LYS A 197 10.94 16.65 0.74
N ASP A 198 11.38 15.70 -0.09
CA ASP A 198 10.85 15.50 -1.43
C ASP A 198 9.61 14.58 -1.49
N HIS A 199 9.13 14.09 -0.33
CA HIS A 199 7.91 13.30 -0.21
C HIS A 199 7.89 12.07 -1.14
N LYS A 200 9.03 11.36 -1.19
CA LYS A 200 9.21 10.14 -1.97
C LYS A 200 9.65 8.99 -1.07
N VAL A 201 9.29 7.77 -1.46
CA VAL A 201 9.91 6.57 -0.88
C VAL A 201 11.16 6.25 -1.69
N LYS A 202 12.31 6.11 -1.03
CA LYS A 202 13.57 5.73 -1.70
C LYS A 202 14.03 4.39 -1.16
N LEU A 203 14.38 3.47 -2.06
CA LEU A 203 14.81 2.12 -1.72
C LEU A 203 16.14 1.83 -2.38
N VAL A 204 17.18 1.62 -1.57
CA VAL A 204 18.50 1.25 -2.04
C VAL A 204 18.77 -0.19 -1.63
N SER A 205 19.10 -1.06 -2.58
CA SER A 205 19.52 -2.43 -2.28
C SER A 205 21.02 -2.57 -2.47
N PHE A 206 21.67 -3.23 -1.53
CA PHE A 206 23.08 -3.56 -1.58
C PHE A 206 23.21 -5.04 -1.91
N MET A 207 23.92 -5.35 -2.99
CA MET A 207 24.21 -6.74 -3.34
C MET A 207 25.09 -7.35 -2.25
N ARG A 208 24.71 -8.54 -1.81
CA ARG A 208 25.33 -9.22 -0.67
C ARG A 208 26.82 -9.51 -0.85
N ASP A 209 27.25 -9.70 -2.11
CA ASP A 209 28.61 -10.10 -2.50
C ASP A 209 29.50 -8.87 -2.77
N THR A 210 29.01 -7.65 -2.52
CA THR A 210 29.83 -6.43 -2.54
C THR A 210 30.95 -6.55 -1.53
N LEU A 211 32.19 -6.36 -1.97
CA LEU A 211 33.35 -6.40 -1.10
C LEU A 211 33.48 -5.08 -0.37
N ILE A 212 33.46 -5.17 0.96
CA ILE A 212 33.55 -4.04 1.88
C ILE A 212 34.74 -4.23 2.81
N HIS A 213 35.27 -3.10 3.26
CA HIS A 213 36.26 -3.09 4.31
C HIS A 213 35.59 -3.35 5.66
N ILE A 214 36.18 -4.26 6.43
CA ILE A 214 35.79 -4.57 7.80
C ILE A 214 37.03 -4.48 8.70
N ASP A 215 37.06 -3.49 9.58
CA ASP A 215 38.16 -3.25 10.52
C ASP A 215 38.48 -4.51 11.34
N GLY A 216 39.76 -4.88 11.38
CA GLY A 216 40.25 -6.04 12.13
C GLY A 216 39.96 -7.41 11.49
N VAL A 217 39.25 -7.44 10.36
CA VAL A 217 38.99 -8.67 9.58
C VAL A 217 39.61 -8.57 8.19
N SER A 218 39.43 -7.44 7.52
CA SER A 218 40.07 -7.14 6.22
C SER A 218 41.50 -6.70 6.46
N ASN A 219 42.35 -6.80 5.43
CA ASN A 219 43.74 -6.39 5.59
C ASN A 219 43.94 -4.87 5.44
N GLU A 220 45.13 -4.40 5.84
CA GLU A 220 45.47 -2.97 5.83
C GLU A 220 45.70 -2.40 4.42
N TYR A 221 45.78 -3.27 3.40
CA TYR A 221 45.98 -2.83 2.03
C TYR A 221 44.71 -2.18 1.50
N THR A 222 44.84 -0.96 0.99
CA THR A 222 43.72 -0.16 0.46
C THR A 222 43.66 -0.16 -1.07
N ASP A 223 44.63 -0.81 -1.73
CA ASP A 223 44.73 -0.91 -3.18
C ASP A 223 44.40 -2.35 -3.63
N PRO A 224 43.25 -2.54 -4.31
CA PRO A 224 42.82 -3.84 -4.81
C PRO A 224 43.75 -4.50 -5.82
N SER A 225 44.73 -3.75 -6.37
CA SER A 225 45.73 -4.30 -7.29
C SER A 225 46.90 -5.02 -6.58
N GLN A 226 46.99 -4.91 -5.25
CA GLN A 226 48.02 -5.58 -4.46
C GLN A 226 47.74 -7.08 -4.35
N ALA A 227 48.78 -7.90 -4.51
CA ALA A 227 48.67 -9.36 -4.52
C ALA A 227 48.06 -9.95 -3.23
N ASP A 228 48.24 -9.24 -2.11
CA ASP A 228 47.74 -9.67 -0.80
C ASP A 228 46.39 -9.06 -0.44
N TYR A 229 45.82 -8.11 -1.21
CA TYR A 229 44.56 -7.42 -0.87
C TYR A 229 43.39 -8.39 -0.67
N TYR A 230 42.65 -8.22 0.43
CA TYR A 230 41.40 -8.94 0.63
C TYR A 230 40.43 -8.13 1.51
N ASP A 231 39.22 -7.97 1.00
CA ASP A 231 38.05 -7.45 1.71
C ASP A 231 37.03 -8.57 1.91
N GLN A 232 35.96 -8.28 2.66
CA GLN A 232 34.90 -9.24 2.96
C GLN A 232 33.62 -8.92 2.21
N LYS A 233 32.85 -9.95 1.88
CA LYS A 233 31.51 -9.76 1.36
C LYS A 233 30.61 -9.09 2.39
N LEU A 234 29.74 -8.21 1.93
CA LEU A 234 28.83 -7.44 2.79
C LEU A 234 27.93 -8.32 3.66
N ASN A 235 27.45 -9.48 3.16
CA ASN A 235 26.66 -10.39 3.99
C ASN A 235 27.42 -11.01 5.16
N SER A 236 28.75 -11.15 5.06
CA SER A 236 29.57 -11.66 6.16
C SER A 236 29.49 -10.75 7.39
N ALA A 237 29.22 -9.44 7.20
CA ALA A 237 29.03 -8.51 8.31
C ALA A 237 27.93 -8.98 9.27
N TYR A 238 26.80 -9.46 8.74
CA TYR A 238 25.71 -9.96 9.59
C TYR A 238 26.17 -11.18 10.41
N THR A 239 26.77 -12.17 9.77
CA THR A 239 27.23 -13.39 10.46
C THR A 239 28.31 -13.09 11.50
N ILE A 240 29.23 -12.16 11.22
CA ILE A 240 30.24 -11.69 12.18
C ILE A 240 29.57 -10.99 13.36
N GLY A 241 28.57 -10.13 13.11
CA GLY A 241 27.82 -9.45 14.15
C GLY A 241 27.02 -10.42 15.04
N GLU A 242 26.43 -11.46 14.46
CA GLU A 242 25.69 -12.50 15.19
C GLU A 242 26.61 -13.28 16.15
N GLN A 243 27.80 -13.66 15.67
CA GLN A 243 28.81 -14.32 16.50
C GLN A 243 29.31 -13.42 17.64
N ASN A 244 29.19 -12.09 17.48
CA ASN A 244 29.59 -11.08 18.45
C ASN A 244 28.40 -10.55 19.27
N HIS A 245 27.75 -11.44 20.03
CA HIS A 245 26.63 -11.14 20.93
C HIS A 245 25.30 -10.77 20.26
N ASN A 246 24.91 -11.44 19.17
CA ASN A 246 23.64 -11.23 18.46
C ASN A 246 23.45 -9.76 18.04
N ARG A 247 24.47 -9.22 17.36
CA ARG A 247 24.52 -7.84 16.85
C ARG A 247 24.58 -7.81 15.33
N GLY A 248 24.02 -8.81 14.65
CA GLY A 248 24.07 -8.91 13.19
C GLY A 248 23.56 -7.65 12.51
N ALA A 249 22.37 -7.17 12.90
CA ALA A 249 21.79 -5.98 12.30
C ALA A 249 22.62 -4.70 12.54
N ASP A 250 23.12 -4.52 13.77
CA ASP A 250 23.95 -3.34 14.13
C ASP A 250 25.30 -3.34 13.43
N TYR A 251 25.90 -4.51 13.23
CA TYR A 251 27.17 -4.61 12.53
C TYR A 251 27.01 -4.30 11.04
N VAL A 252 25.92 -4.77 10.39
CA VAL A 252 25.60 -4.34 9.01
C VAL A 252 25.38 -2.83 8.95
N ARG A 253 24.66 -2.25 9.91
CA ARG A 253 24.51 -0.79 10.02
C ARG A 253 25.88 -0.10 10.06
N GLN A 254 26.79 -0.57 10.91
CA GLN A 254 28.12 0.00 11.02
C GLN A 254 28.90 -0.11 9.70
N MET A 255 28.86 -1.26 9.02
CA MET A 255 29.55 -1.44 7.75
C MET A 255 29.00 -0.53 6.64
N LEU A 256 27.68 -0.32 6.61
CA LEU A 256 27.07 0.66 5.70
C LEU A 256 27.46 2.11 6.05
N LYS A 257 27.66 2.41 7.34
CA LYS A 257 28.18 3.70 7.76
C LYS A 257 29.64 3.89 7.33
N ASP A 258 30.49 2.92 7.58
CA ASP A 258 31.94 3.05 7.35
C ASP A 258 32.27 3.07 5.85
N ASN A 259 31.58 2.25 5.05
CA ASN A 259 31.86 2.11 3.62
C ASN A 259 31.04 3.06 2.74
N PHE A 260 29.82 3.45 3.13
CA PHE A 260 28.93 4.30 2.32
C PHE A 260 28.52 5.62 3.00
N ASP A 261 28.98 5.88 4.22
CA ASP A 261 28.62 7.05 5.04
C ASP A 261 27.10 7.20 5.21
N LEU A 262 26.40 6.08 5.37
CA LEU A 262 24.96 6.05 5.62
C LEU A 262 24.64 5.97 7.11
N ASP A 263 23.97 7.00 7.62
CA ASP A 263 23.34 6.93 8.94
C ASP A 263 22.01 6.19 8.83
N ILE A 264 21.74 5.27 9.76
CA ILE A 264 20.55 4.43 9.76
C ILE A 264 19.97 4.42 11.16
N LYS A 265 18.68 4.71 11.28
CA LYS A 265 18.00 4.88 12.56
C LYS A 265 17.37 3.59 13.08
N TYR A 266 16.75 2.85 12.18
CA TYR A 266 15.99 1.65 12.54
C TYR A 266 16.38 0.47 11.66
N TYR A 267 16.00 -0.72 12.11
CA TYR A 267 16.10 -1.93 11.31
C TYR A 267 14.82 -2.76 11.36
N ALA A 268 14.64 -3.62 10.37
CA ALA A 268 13.63 -4.67 10.32
C ALA A 268 14.26 -5.93 9.71
N LEU A 269 14.32 -7.00 10.49
CA LEU A 269 14.82 -8.31 10.09
C LEU A 269 13.63 -9.23 9.81
N VAL A 270 13.61 -9.83 8.62
CA VAL A 270 12.49 -10.61 8.11
C VAL A 270 13.01 -11.93 7.53
N ASP A 271 12.59 -13.05 8.11
CA ASP A 271 12.82 -14.39 7.54
C ASP A 271 11.77 -14.76 6.49
N PHE A 272 11.97 -15.89 5.81
CA PHE A 272 11.09 -16.38 4.75
C PHE A 272 9.66 -16.66 5.21
N GLN A 273 9.50 -17.31 6.36
CA GLN A 273 8.19 -17.68 6.89
C GLN A 273 7.43 -16.42 7.33
N THR A 274 8.13 -15.50 8.00
CA THR A 274 7.62 -14.22 8.43
C THR A 274 7.18 -13.38 7.23
N PHE A 275 7.98 -13.32 6.17
CA PHE A 275 7.61 -12.62 4.93
C PHE A 275 6.33 -13.19 4.31
N ALA A 276 6.29 -14.51 4.06
CA ALA A 276 5.13 -15.13 3.43
C ALA A 276 3.86 -14.95 4.28
N THR A 277 3.98 -15.20 5.59
CA THR A 277 2.89 -15.01 6.55
C THR A 277 2.41 -13.55 6.57
N ALA A 278 3.33 -12.59 6.52
CA ALA A 278 2.98 -11.18 6.53
C ALA A 278 2.20 -10.77 5.29
N ILE A 279 2.65 -11.19 4.11
CA ILE A 279 1.93 -10.94 2.87
C ILE A 279 0.54 -11.56 2.90
N ASP A 280 0.40 -12.84 3.25
CA ASP A 280 -0.90 -13.51 3.25
C ASP A 280 -1.87 -12.90 4.27
N THR A 281 -1.34 -12.40 5.38
CA THR A 281 -2.13 -11.75 6.43
C THR A 281 -2.56 -10.34 6.00
N LEU A 282 -1.69 -9.57 5.34
CA LEU A 282 -1.98 -8.21 4.87
C LEU A 282 -2.78 -8.17 3.56
N PHE A 283 -2.56 -9.15 2.70
CA PHE A 283 -3.15 -9.29 1.38
C PHE A 283 -3.70 -10.72 1.18
N PRO A 284 -4.84 -11.09 1.79
CA PRO A 284 -5.40 -12.44 1.68
C PRO A 284 -5.73 -12.88 0.25
N ASN A 285 -5.86 -11.93 -0.68
CA ASN A 285 -6.11 -12.19 -2.11
C ASN A 285 -4.82 -12.12 -2.96
N GLY A 286 -3.65 -12.06 -2.31
CA GLY A 286 -2.36 -11.84 -2.94
C GLY A 286 -2.09 -10.40 -3.37
N VAL A 287 -0.85 -10.19 -3.81
CA VAL A 287 -0.31 -8.92 -4.31
C VAL A 287 -0.28 -8.97 -5.84
N SER A 288 -0.84 -7.94 -6.48
CA SER A 288 -0.80 -7.76 -7.93
C SER A 288 0.57 -7.30 -8.39
N MET A 289 1.26 -8.07 -9.24
CA MET A 289 2.52 -7.60 -9.77
C MET A 289 2.81 -8.13 -11.17
N ASN A 290 3.62 -7.36 -11.90
CA ASN A 290 4.16 -7.76 -13.18
C ASN A 290 5.44 -8.57 -12.99
N ALA A 291 5.35 -9.89 -13.03
CA ALA A 291 6.54 -10.72 -12.95
C ALA A 291 7.38 -10.54 -14.22
N GLN A 292 8.64 -10.20 -14.01
CA GLN A 292 9.64 -10.07 -15.06
C GLN A 292 10.82 -10.99 -14.75
N PHE A 293 11.27 -11.70 -15.77
CA PHE A 293 12.50 -12.49 -15.77
C PHE A 293 13.36 -12.00 -16.93
N SER A 294 14.68 -12.12 -16.79
CA SER A 294 15.59 -11.86 -17.91
C SER A 294 15.51 -13.02 -18.92
N THR A 295 16.58 -13.22 -19.68
CA THR A 295 16.78 -14.41 -20.50
C THR A 295 17.30 -15.58 -19.67
N ILE A 296 17.10 -16.78 -20.17
CA ILE A 296 17.77 -18.00 -19.69
C ILE A 296 18.52 -18.56 -20.90
N ASP A 297 19.84 -18.69 -20.79
CA ASP A 297 20.71 -19.13 -21.89
C ASP A 297 20.56 -18.24 -23.15
N GLY A 298 20.32 -16.94 -22.94
CA GLY A 298 20.09 -15.96 -24.01
C GLY A 298 18.69 -15.96 -24.62
N GLU A 299 17.79 -16.86 -24.20
CA GLU A 299 16.43 -16.93 -24.71
C GLU A 299 15.40 -16.27 -23.78
N LYS A 300 14.44 -15.54 -24.36
CA LYS A 300 13.33 -14.96 -23.57
C LYS A 300 12.36 -16.05 -23.15
N VAL A 301 12.04 -16.06 -21.87
CA VAL A 301 11.09 -17.00 -21.27
C VAL A 301 9.70 -16.39 -21.11
N THR A 302 8.67 -17.23 -21.16
CA THR A 302 7.29 -16.84 -20.81
C THR A 302 6.87 -17.34 -19.42
N GLU A 303 7.61 -18.29 -18.87
CA GLU A 303 7.45 -18.84 -17.52
C GLU A 303 8.75 -19.49 -17.06
N VAL A 304 8.93 -19.61 -15.74
CA VAL A 304 10.11 -20.25 -15.13
C VAL A 304 9.69 -21.14 -13.98
N GLU A 305 10.47 -22.21 -13.77
CA GLU A 305 10.34 -23.09 -12.61
C GLU A 305 11.20 -22.58 -11.45
N VAL A 306 10.54 -22.26 -10.34
CA VAL A 306 11.17 -21.66 -9.15
C VAL A 306 11.08 -22.63 -7.97
N PRO A 307 12.17 -22.90 -7.23
CA PRO A 307 12.12 -23.71 -6.03
C PRO A 307 11.19 -23.12 -4.96
N ASP A 308 10.35 -23.96 -4.36
CA ASP A 308 9.37 -23.60 -3.33
C ASP A 308 9.79 -24.13 -1.96
N ASP A 309 10.80 -23.51 -1.35
CA ASP A 309 11.42 -23.99 -0.09
C ASP A 309 10.42 -24.11 1.07
N LEU A 310 9.41 -23.24 1.13
CA LEU A 310 8.37 -23.31 2.18
C LEU A 310 7.41 -24.49 2.01
N ASN A 311 7.49 -25.21 0.89
CA ASN A 311 6.70 -26.40 0.61
C ASN A 311 7.57 -27.66 0.53
N MET A 312 8.78 -27.61 1.12
CA MET A 312 9.67 -28.76 1.22
C MET A 312 8.99 -29.92 1.98
N LYS A 313 9.04 -31.11 1.39
CA LYS A 313 8.52 -32.35 1.99
C LYS A 313 9.58 -33.43 1.89
N ASP A 314 9.86 -34.11 3.00
CA ASP A 314 10.84 -35.19 3.07
C ASP A 314 12.23 -34.80 2.53
N GLY A 315 12.64 -33.54 2.74
CA GLY A 315 13.91 -32.99 2.25
C GLY A 315 13.94 -32.63 0.76
N VAL A 316 12.82 -32.78 0.05
CA VAL A 316 12.70 -32.42 -1.37
C VAL A 316 11.96 -31.10 -1.51
N VAL A 317 12.60 -30.13 -2.17
CA VAL A 317 12.00 -28.84 -2.50
C VAL A 317 11.29 -28.97 -3.85
N PRO A 318 9.95 -28.84 -3.91
CA PRO A 318 9.23 -28.84 -5.18
C PRO A 318 9.50 -27.56 -5.97
N ASN A 319 9.22 -27.56 -7.26
CA ASN A 319 9.20 -26.35 -8.08
C ASN A 319 7.78 -25.81 -8.23
N GLN A 320 7.69 -24.49 -8.38
CA GLN A 320 6.49 -23.74 -8.71
C GLN A 320 6.74 -22.98 -10.03
N THR A 321 5.80 -23.09 -10.97
CA THR A 321 5.82 -22.30 -12.20
C THR A 321 5.37 -20.87 -11.94
N ILE A 322 6.17 -19.88 -12.33
CA ILE A 322 5.79 -18.46 -12.33
C ILE A 322 5.84 -17.93 -13.77
N LYS A 323 4.72 -17.37 -14.23
CA LYS A 323 4.61 -16.81 -15.60
C LYS A 323 5.14 -15.40 -15.67
N VAL A 324 5.65 -14.97 -16.81
CA VAL A 324 5.92 -13.55 -17.08
C VAL A 324 4.61 -12.81 -17.26
N GLY A 325 4.50 -11.61 -16.70
CA GLY A 325 3.33 -10.75 -16.83
C GLY A 325 2.60 -10.48 -15.53
N GLN A 326 1.46 -9.80 -15.66
CA GLN A 326 0.58 -9.43 -14.54
C GLN A 326 -0.07 -10.66 -13.92
N GLN A 327 0.11 -10.86 -12.62
CA GLN A 327 -0.56 -11.91 -11.87
C GLN A 327 -0.75 -11.53 -10.40
N GLN A 328 -1.67 -12.22 -9.73
CA GLN A 328 -1.81 -12.18 -8.28
C GLN A 328 -0.89 -13.22 -7.67
N MET A 329 -0.02 -12.81 -6.74
CA MET A 329 0.89 -13.69 -6.04
C MET A 329 0.59 -13.67 -4.54
N ASP A 330 0.46 -14.86 -3.95
CA ASP A 330 0.45 -15.02 -2.49
C ASP A 330 1.87 -14.84 -1.91
N GLY A 331 1.98 -14.84 -0.58
CA GLY A 331 3.25 -14.62 0.12
C GLY A 331 4.33 -15.62 -0.28
N ARG A 332 3.95 -16.89 -0.48
CA ARG A 332 4.88 -17.95 -0.92
C ARG A 332 5.37 -17.71 -2.34
N THR A 333 4.47 -17.39 -3.26
CA THR A 333 4.81 -17.11 -4.66
C THR A 333 5.68 -15.86 -4.79
N LEU A 334 5.40 -14.80 -4.03
CA LEU A 334 6.23 -13.58 -3.97
C LEU A 334 7.63 -13.88 -3.44
N LEU A 335 7.73 -14.70 -2.39
CA LEU A 335 9.01 -15.10 -1.82
C LEU A 335 9.84 -15.86 -2.85
N ASN A 336 9.22 -16.84 -3.53
CA ASN A 336 9.88 -17.64 -4.56
C ASN A 336 10.35 -16.73 -5.71
N TYR A 337 9.50 -15.82 -6.19
CA TYR A 337 9.84 -14.82 -7.20
C TYR A 337 11.07 -13.96 -6.79
N ALA A 338 11.07 -13.46 -5.55
CA ALA A 338 12.16 -12.64 -5.01
C ALA A 338 13.48 -13.40 -4.83
N ARG A 339 13.45 -14.74 -4.74
CA ARG A 339 14.63 -15.59 -4.51
C ARG A 339 15.22 -16.20 -5.77
N PHE A 340 14.50 -16.17 -6.89
CA PHE A 340 14.95 -16.73 -8.16
C PHE A 340 16.31 -16.13 -8.59
N ARG A 341 17.20 -16.94 -9.16
CA ARG A 341 18.53 -16.50 -9.62
C ARG A 341 19.04 -17.28 -10.84
N LYS A 342 18.17 -18.08 -11.47
CA LYS A 342 18.54 -18.97 -12.57
C LYS A 342 18.30 -18.32 -13.94
N ASP A 343 18.27 -16.99 -13.99
CA ASP A 343 18.31 -16.20 -15.22
C ASP A 343 19.70 -15.62 -15.44
N ASP A 344 19.92 -15.08 -16.64
CA ASP A 344 21.22 -14.56 -17.07
C ASP A 344 21.69 -13.32 -16.27
N GLU A 345 20.81 -12.72 -15.45
CA GLU A 345 21.15 -11.63 -14.53
C GLU A 345 21.49 -12.11 -13.12
N GLY A 346 21.29 -13.40 -12.81
CA GLY A 346 21.68 -14.02 -11.55
C GLY A 346 21.30 -13.25 -10.29
N ASP A 347 22.30 -12.86 -9.50
CA ASP A 347 22.13 -12.16 -8.23
C ASP A 347 21.65 -10.71 -8.39
N PHE A 348 22.07 -10.04 -9.47
CA PHE A 348 21.59 -8.71 -9.80
C PHE A 348 20.09 -8.73 -10.10
N GLY A 349 19.65 -9.68 -10.93
CA GLY A 349 18.23 -9.90 -11.24
C GLY A 349 17.41 -10.22 -10.00
N ARG A 350 17.96 -11.03 -9.08
CA ARG A 350 17.35 -11.30 -7.76
C ARG A 350 17.16 -10.04 -6.94
N THR A 351 18.20 -9.22 -6.83
CA THR A 351 18.15 -7.96 -6.07
C THR A 351 17.10 -7.01 -6.64
N ARG A 352 17.02 -6.90 -7.98
CA ARG A 352 15.97 -6.11 -8.64
C ARG A 352 14.56 -6.65 -8.34
N ARG A 353 14.35 -7.97 -8.40
CA ARG A 353 13.05 -8.59 -8.11
C ARG A 353 12.62 -8.38 -6.66
N GLN A 354 13.54 -8.39 -5.69
CA GLN A 354 13.25 -8.02 -4.30
C GLN A 354 12.72 -6.59 -4.18
N GLN A 355 13.33 -5.62 -4.88
CA GLN A 355 12.83 -4.24 -4.94
C GLN A 355 11.45 -4.14 -5.61
N GLU A 356 11.22 -4.88 -6.68
CA GLU A 356 9.94 -4.92 -7.38
C GLU A 356 8.83 -5.44 -6.47
N VAL A 357 9.10 -6.50 -5.70
CA VAL A 357 8.17 -7.04 -4.70
C VAL A 357 7.84 -6.01 -3.63
N LEU A 358 8.84 -5.39 -2.99
CA LEU A 358 8.58 -4.35 -1.98
C LEU A 358 7.84 -3.14 -2.57
N THR A 359 8.20 -2.74 -3.78
CA THR A 359 7.52 -1.64 -4.49
C THR A 359 6.06 -2.00 -4.76
N ALA A 360 5.76 -3.21 -5.24
CA ALA A 360 4.40 -3.66 -5.50
C ALA A 360 3.57 -3.74 -4.21
N VAL A 361 4.17 -4.17 -3.10
CA VAL A 361 3.55 -4.16 -1.77
C VAL A 361 3.23 -2.73 -1.35
N PHE A 362 4.21 -1.81 -1.34
CA PHE A 362 3.99 -0.41 -0.96
C PHE A 362 2.95 0.28 -1.83
N GLN A 363 2.99 0.02 -3.15
CA GLN A 363 2.01 0.55 -4.08
C GLN A 363 0.61 -0.01 -3.87
N GLN A 364 0.44 -1.19 -3.28
CA GLN A 364 -0.89 -1.76 -3.00
C GLN A 364 -1.44 -1.43 -1.62
N VAL A 365 -0.60 -0.90 -0.73
CA VAL A 365 -1.04 -0.16 0.46
C VAL A 365 -1.58 1.22 0.04
N LYS A 366 -2.56 1.26 -0.89
CA LYS A 366 -3.17 2.51 -1.41
C LYS A 366 -4.20 3.11 -0.47
N ASP A 367 -4.72 2.28 0.43
CA ASP A 367 -5.81 2.62 1.34
C ASP A 367 -5.38 2.40 2.79
N PRO A 368 -5.01 3.49 3.51
CA PRO A 368 -4.69 3.42 4.93
C PRO A 368 -5.84 2.85 5.77
N THR A 369 -7.08 2.85 5.28
CA THR A 369 -8.21 2.22 5.98
C THR A 369 -8.07 0.71 6.10
N LYS A 370 -7.33 0.05 5.21
CA LYS A 370 -6.97 -1.37 5.36
C LYS A 370 -5.95 -1.64 6.45
N LEU A 371 -5.07 -0.66 6.76
CA LEU A 371 -4.20 -0.73 7.95
C LEU A 371 -5.03 -0.68 9.24
N PHE A 372 -6.18 0.01 9.21
CA PHE A 372 -7.10 0.10 10.35
C PHE A 372 -7.96 -1.15 10.54
N THR A 373 -8.51 -1.72 9.46
CA THR A 373 -9.28 -2.99 9.52
C THR A 373 -8.38 -4.22 9.68
N GLY A 374 -7.12 -4.13 9.27
CA GLY A 374 -6.09 -5.15 9.43
C GLY A 374 -5.18 -4.94 10.65
N SER A 375 -5.67 -4.27 11.70
CA SER A 375 -4.86 -3.99 12.90
C SER A 375 -4.35 -5.26 13.59
N GLU A 376 -5.15 -6.32 13.66
CA GLU A 376 -4.71 -7.65 14.13
C GLU A 376 -3.60 -8.23 13.22
N ALA A 377 -3.73 -8.07 11.90
CA ALA A 377 -2.72 -8.51 10.94
C ALA A 377 -1.39 -7.78 11.13
N LEU A 378 -1.43 -6.45 11.27
CA LEU A 378 -0.24 -5.63 11.53
C LEU A 378 0.41 -6.00 12.87
N GLY A 379 -0.39 -6.25 13.91
CA GLY A 379 0.13 -6.73 15.20
C GLY A 379 0.84 -8.06 15.05
N LYS A 380 0.27 -9.01 14.30
CA LYS A 380 0.89 -10.30 14.04
C LYS A 380 2.21 -10.15 13.27
N VAL A 381 2.24 -9.37 12.20
CA VAL A 381 3.46 -9.12 11.41
C VAL A 381 4.54 -8.46 12.24
N PHE A 382 4.17 -7.44 13.02
CA PHE A 382 5.10 -6.75 13.90
C PHE A 382 5.70 -7.68 14.95
N ALA A 383 4.90 -8.58 15.56
CA ALA A 383 5.41 -9.56 16.53
C ALA A 383 6.35 -10.62 15.93
N LEU A 384 6.24 -10.91 14.64
CA LEU A 384 7.09 -11.86 13.93
C LEU A 384 8.33 -11.21 13.32
N THR A 385 8.38 -9.88 13.27
CA THR A 385 9.50 -9.12 12.69
C THR A 385 10.42 -8.64 13.81
N SER A 386 11.71 -8.96 13.76
CA SER A 386 12.67 -8.34 14.71
C SER A 386 12.94 -6.91 14.25
N THR A 387 12.48 -5.93 15.03
CA THR A 387 12.59 -4.52 14.67
C THR A 387 12.64 -3.61 15.90
N ASN A 388 13.44 -2.55 15.82
CA ASN A 388 13.42 -1.46 16.79
C ASN A 388 12.57 -0.26 16.33
N VAL A 389 11.83 -0.38 15.22
CA VAL A 389 10.92 0.67 14.75
C VAL A 389 9.78 0.85 15.77
N PRO A 390 9.62 2.03 16.37
CA PRO A 390 8.52 2.27 17.31
C PRO A 390 7.18 2.16 16.58
N TYR A 391 6.18 1.56 17.22
CA TYR A 391 4.83 1.51 16.64
C TYR A 391 4.26 2.91 16.33
N SER A 392 4.57 3.91 17.17
CA SER A 392 4.21 5.31 16.93
C SER A 392 4.79 5.84 15.62
N PHE A 393 5.98 5.39 15.23
CA PHE A 393 6.59 5.74 13.94
C PHE A 393 5.76 5.18 12.78
N LEU A 394 5.34 3.91 12.84
CA LEU A 394 4.49 3.29 11.81
C LEU A 394 3.13 4.01 11.69
N LEU A 395 2.54 4.45 12.80
CA LEU A 395 1.27 5.21 12.76
C LEU A 395 1.42 6.62 12.18
N THR A 396 2.48 7.33 12.58
CA THR A 396 2.71 8.71 12.17
C THR A 396 3.22 8.81 10.73
N ASN A 397 4.12 7.91 10.35
CA ASN A 397 4.75 7.90 9.03
C ASN A 397 4.05 6.95 8.05
N GLY A 398 3.23 5.99 8.49
CA GLY A 398 2.52 5.09 7.59
C GLY A 398 1.54 5.83 6.66
N LEU A 399 0.90 6.89 7.17
CA LEU A 399 0.02 7.75 6.36
C LEU A 399 0.81 8.62 5.36
N SER A 400 1.95 9.17 5.76
CA SER A 400 2.81 9.93 4.84
C SER A 400 3.42 9.01 3.81
N MET A 401 3.94 7.84 4.19
CA MET A 401 4.45 6.82 3.27
C MET A 401 3.43 6.38 2.22
N ALA A 402 2.17 6.17 2.61
CA ALA A 402 1.09 5.83 1.68
C ALA A 402 0.73 6.99 0.71
N GLY A 403 0.98 8.24 1.12
CA GLY A 403 0.89 9.42 0.27
C GLY A 403 2.10 9.55 -0.66
N ASP A 404 3.30 9.47 -0.09
CA ASP A 404 4.59 9.61 -0.75
C ASP A 404 4.80 8.51 -1.81
N SER A 405 4.35 7.28 -1.56
CA SER A 405 4.44 6.17 -2.54
C SER A 405 3.63 6.44 -3.81
N ARG A 406 2.61 7.31 -3.76
CA ARG A 406 1.87 7.76 -4.95
C ARG A 406 2.69 8.69 -5.83
N ASN A 407 3.70 9.35 -5.26
CA ASN A 407 4.66 10.17 -6.00
C ASN A 407 5.76 9.33 -6.68
N GLY A 408 5.74 8.01 -6.48
CA GLY A 408 6.70 7.06 -7.01
C GLY A 408 7.66 6.52 -5.95
N VAL A 409 8.31 5.41 -6.28
CA VAL A 409 9.39 4.81 -5.48
C VAL A 409 10.68 4.93 -6.27
N GLU A 410 11.63 5.70 -5.73
CA GLU A 410 12.97 5.82 -6.29
C GLU A 410 13.80 4.61 -5.86
N ARG A 411 14.53 4.00 -6.81
CA ARG A 411 15.22 2.73 -6.58
C ARG A 411 16.65 2.82 -7.07
N LEU A 412 17.57 2.26 -6.30
CA LEU A 412 18.97 2.08 -6.67
C LEU A 412 19.45 0.70 -6.25
N THR A 413 20.17 0.01 -7.11
CA THR A 413 20.91 -1.22 -6.75
C THR A 413 22.38 -0.88 -6.72
N ILE A 414 23.09 -1.30 -5.67
CA ILE A 414 24.52 -1.11 -5.50
C ILE A 414 25.20 -2.49 -5.48
N PRO A 415 26.12 -2.78 -6.42
CA PRO A 415 26.38 -1.99 -7.63
C PRO A 415 25.24 -2.02 -8.65
N GLU A 416 25.21 -1.03 -9.55
CA GLU A 416 24.39 -1.04 -10.75
C GLU A 416 24.89 -2.09 -11.75
N ASN A 417 24.01 -2.51 -12.69
CA ASN A 417 24.35 -3.58 -13.61
C ASN A 417 25.58 -3.23 -14.47
N GLY A 418 26.64 -4.03 -14.36
CA GLY A 418 27.91 -3.82 -15.06
C GLY A 418 28.85 -2.78 -14.42
N ASP A 419 28.50 -2.22 -13.27
CA ASP A 419 29.30 -1.22 -12.55
C ASP A 419 30.07 -1.85 -11.37
N TRP A 420 30.81 -2.92 -11.65
CA TRP A 420 31.71 -3.62 -10.73
C TRP A 420 32.85 -4.33 -11.48
N VAL A 421 33.86 -4.76 -10.73
CA VAL A 421 34.90 -5.68 -11.18
C VAL A 421 34.79 -6.99 -10.38
N ASP A 422 34.72 -8.11 -11.08
CA ASP A 422 34.78 -9.43 -10.43
C ASP A 422 36.17 -9.65 -9.83
N THR A 423 36.20 -9.96 -8.54
CA THR A 423 37.42 -10.33 -7.82
C THR A 423 37.10 -11.39 -6.77
N TYR A 424 38.02 -11.68 -5.87
CA TYR A 424 37.88 -12.71 -4.85
C TYR A 424 37.95 -12.11 -3.44
N ASP A 425 37.14 -12.67 -2.53
CA ASP A 425 37.27 -12.44 -1.10
C ASP A 425 38.50 -13.18 -0.52
N MET A 426 38.75 -13.00 0.78
CA MET A 426 39.92 -13.63 1.45
C MET A 426 39.96 -15.16 1.35
N TYR A 427 38.81 -15.81 1.11
CA TYR A 427 38.66 -17.26 1.07
C TYR A 427 38.61 -17.79 -0.36
N GLY A 428 38.84 -16.94 -1.37
CA GLY A 428 38.77 -17.30 -2.79
C GLY A 428 37.35 -17.37 -3.34
N GLY A 429 36.35 -16.84 -2.62
CA GLY A 429 34.97 -16.71 -3.10
C GLY A 429 34.81 -15.48 -4.00
N GLN A 430 34.11 -15.61 -5.13
CA GLN A 430 33.87 -14.47 -6.03
C GLN A 430 33.09 -13.35 -5.33
N GLY A 431 33.58 -12.12 -5.42
CA GLY A 431 32.98 -10.91 -4.87
C GLY A 431 32.98 -9.74 -5.87
N LEU A 432 32.26 -8.67 -5.52
CA LEU A 432 32.06 -7.51 -6.38
C LEU A 432 32.83 -6.31 -5.83
N LEU A 433 33.87 -5.88 -6.54
CA LEU A 433 34.60 -4.65 -6.22
C LEU A 433 33.96 -3.46 -6.92
N ILE A 434 33.77 -2.35 -6.21
CA ILE A 434 33.02 -1.18 -6.68
C ILE A 434 33.75 0.14 -6.41
N ASP A 435 33.34 1.21 -7.10
CA ASP A 435 33.77 2.57 -6.79
C ASP A 435 32.90 3.15 -5.65
N PHE A 436 33.38 3.02 -4.42
CA PHE A 436 32.68 3.51 -3.23
C PHE A 436 32.40 5.02 -3.26
N GLU A 437 33.31 5.82 -3.80
CA GLU A 437 33.13 7.28 -3.83
C GLU A 437 32.02 7.67 -4.81
N ALA A 438 31.94 7.01 -5.97
CA ALA A 438 30.85 7.19 -6.91
C ALA A 438 29.48 6.86 -6.29
N TYR A 439 29.37 5.74 -5.55
CA TYR A 439 28.13 5.36 -4.89
C TYR A 439 27.80 6.25 -3.68
N LYS A 440 28.79 6.70 -2.91
CA LYS A 440 28.62 7.71 -1.87
C LYS A 440 28.04 8.99 -2.43
N GLU A 441 28.50 9.43 -3.61
CA GLU A 441 27.95 10.61 -4.28
C GLU A 441 26.51 10.37 -4.75
N ARG A 442 26.22 9.22 -5.39
CA ARG A 442 24.85 8.85 -5.80
C ARG A 442 23.89 8.84 -4.60
N LEU A 443 24.29 8.24 -3.48
CA LEU A 443 23.50 8.21 -2.24
C LEU A 443 23.25 9.62 -1.66
N GLN A 444 24.24 10.50 -1.76
CA GLN A 444 24.08 11.91 -1.35
C GLN A 444 23.12 12.67 -2.26
N GLN A 445 23.20 12.46 -3.59
CA GLN A 445 22.27 13.06 -4.55
C GLN A 445 20.83 12.58 -4.34
N MET A 446 20.65 11.32 -3.93
CA MET A 446 19.36 10.78 -3.50
C MET A 446 18.92 11.30 -2.13
N GLY A 447 19.76 12.00 -1.36
CA GLY A 447 19.42 12.54 -0.04
C GLY A 447 19.40 11.51 1.08
N LEU A 448 20.13 10.39 0.94
CA LEU A 448 20.26 9.37 1.99
C LEU A 448 21.40 9.68 3.00
N ARG A 449 22.25 10.69 2.72
CA ARG A 449 23.43 11.10 3.52
C ARG A 449 23.32 12.54 4.08
#